data_AF-A0A9X0D3T2-F1
#
_entry.id   AF-A0A9X0D3T2-F1
#
_cell.length_a   1.000
_cell.length_b   1.000
_cell.length_c   1.000
_cell.angle_alpha   90.00
_cell.angle_beta   90.00
_cell.angle_gamma   90.00
#
_symmetry.space_group_name_H-M   'P 1'
#
loop_
_entity.id
_entity.type
_entity.pdbx_description
1 polymer ?
#
loop_
_entity_poly.entity_id
_entity_poly.type
_entity_poly.pdbx_seq_one_letter_code
_entity_poly.pdbx_strand_id
1 'polypeptide(L)'
;MSLIVTFFINVSLGRKTTVLESGFMDQLKELYPQISGDSTLTITTWAKVYGTKYSRGYVIIVGIRHGIPIFGEIKQLLILDGNVVMCQYTALSVLEYATHLNAYKVAPRQNVSYVKQSELVDFHPLGKSKGFGCFANHFFVVLKYRVDCMQ
;
A
#
# COMPACT_ATOMS: atom_id res chain seq x y z
N MET A 1 9.94 -27.87 -23.08
CA MET A 1 9.46 -26.55 -23.56
C MET A 1 8.70 -25.91 -22.41
N SER A 2 9.29 -24.93 -21.73
CA SER A 2 8.61 -24.20 -20.67
C SER A 2 7.90 -23.01 -21.29
N LEU A 3 6.57 -22.98 -21.22
CA LEU A 3 5.76 -21.82 -21.61
C LEU A 3 5.99 -20.72 -20.57
N ILE A 4 6.74 -19.69 -20.92
CA ILE A 4 6.78 -18.44 -20.17
C ILE A 4 5.48 -17.71 -20.49
N VAL A 5 4.48 -17.88 -19.63
CA VAL A 5 3.26 -17.05 -19.67
C VAL A 5 3.65 -15.68 -19.12
N THR A 6 3.93 -14.74 -20.02
CA THR A 6 4.10 -13.33 -19.65
C THR A 6 2.74 -12.77 -19.27
N PHE A 7 2.42 -12.75 -17.97
CA PHE A 7 1.23 -12.08 -17.47
C PHE A 7 1.38 -10.57 -17.68
N PHE A 8 0.69 -10.03 -18.69
CA PHE A 8 0.48 -8.59 -18.80
C PHE A 8 -0.45 -8.18 -17.64
N ILE A 9 0.09 -7.47 -16.66
CA ILE A 9 -0.72 -6.88 -15.59
C ILE A 9 -1.63 -5.85 -16.26
N ASN A 10 -2.95 -6.08 -16.25
CA ASN A 10 -3.93 -5.09 -16.69
C ASN A 10 -3.99 -3.95 -15.66
N VAL A 11 -3.07 -2.99 -15.77
CA VAL A 11 -3.06 -1.79 -14.93
C VAL A 11 -3.86 -0.69 -15.62
N SER A 12 -4.99 -0.30 -15.02
CA SER A 12 -5.63 0.97 -15.39
C SER A 12 -5.19 2.07 -14.44
N LEU A 13 -4.92 3.25 -15.00
CA LEU A 13 -4.26 4.34 -14.29
C LEU A 13 -5.12 5.60 -14.29
N GLY A 14 -5.05 6.33 -13.18
CA GLY A 14 -5.61 7.67 -13.08
C GLY A 14 -4.75 8.72 -13.78
N ARG A 15 -4.96 9.99 -13.42
CA ARG A 15 -4.12 11.10 -13.90
C ARG A 15 -2.65 10.78 -13.62
N LYS A 16 -1.82 10.91 -14.64
CA LYS A 16 -0.39 10.60 -14.60
C LYS A 16 0.43 11.89 -14.56
N THR A 17 1.50 11.87 -13.79
CA THR A 17 2.58 12.84 -13.86
C THR A 17 3.88 12.06 -13.92
N THR A 18 4.64 12.22 -15.00
CA THR A 18 5.99 11.67 -15.09
C THR A 18 6.89 12.50 -14.17
N VAL A 19 7.68 11.83 -13.32
CA VAL A 19 8.58 12.52 -12.40
C VAL A 19 10.01 12.25 -12.82
N LEU A 20 10.74 13.34 -13.07
CA LEU A 20 12.17 13.40 -13.39
C LEU A 20 12.95 13.91 -12.17
N GLU A 21 12.57 13.52 -10.95
CA GLU A 21 13.30 13.92 -9.74
C GLU A 21 14.34 12.87 -9.39
N SER A 22 15.61 13.21 -9.62
CA SER A 22 16.78 12.33 -9.45
C SER A 22 16.89 11.75 -8.04
N GLY A 23 16.68 12.55 -6.99
CA GLY A 23 16.83 12.09 -5.60
C GLY A 23 15.78 11.10 -5.11
N PHE A 24 14.61 11.05 -5.76
CA PHE A 24 13.54 10.09 -5.42
C PHE A 24 13.86 8.68 -5.94
N MET A 25 14.48 8.60 -7.11
CA MET A 25 14.89 7.32 -7.71
C MET A 25 16.01 6.64 -6.92
N ASP A 26 16.88 7.41 -6.28
CA ASP A 26 18.02 6.86 -5.54
C ASP A 26 17.58 6.05 -4.30
N GLN A 27 16.61 6.55 -3.52
CA GLN A 27 16.02 5.80 -2.39
C GLN A 27 15.30 4.53 -2.84
N LEU A 28 14.62 4.60 -3.98
CA LEU A 28 13.93 3.43 -4.55
C LEU A 28 14.91 2.37 -5.08
N LYS A 29 16.00 2.79 -5.70
CA LYS A 29 17.08 1.90 -6.17
C LYS A 29 17.77 1.20 -5.01
N GLU A 30 17.97 1.87 -3.88
CA GLU A 30 18.52 1.24 -2.67
C GLU A 30 17.62 0.12 -2.15
N LEU A 31 16.30 0.35 -2.12
CA LEU A 31 15.31 -0.63 -1.67
C LEU A 31 15.06 -1.75 -2.70
N TYR A 32 15.22 -1.45 -3.97
CA TYR A 32 14.94 -2.36 -5.08
C TYR A 32 16.04 -2.23 -6.14
N PRO A 33 17.19 -2.91 -5.96
CA PRO A 33 18.37 -2.80 -6.82
C PRO A 33 18.12 -3.19 -8.28
N GLN A 34 17.04 -3.95 -8.54
CA GLN A 34 16.59 -4.30 -9.88
C GLN A 34 16.03 -3.12 -10.68
N ILE A 35 15.86 -1.94 -10.07
CA ILE A 35 15.48 -0.70 -10.76
C ILE A 35 16.71 -0.17 -11.50
N SER A 36 16.68 -0.24 -12.84
CA SER A 36 17.77 0.26 -13.68
C SER A 36 17.78 1.79 -13.71
N GLY A 37 18.92 2.38 -14.12
CA GLY A 37 19.03 3.82 -14.39
C GLY A 37 18.06 4.30 -15.48
N ASP A 38 17.71 3.42 -16.41
CA ASP A 38 16.79 3.68 -17.53
C ASP A 38 15.32 3.42 -17.19
N SER A 39 15.02 2.95 -15.96
CA SER A 39 13.65 2.65 -15.58
C SER A 39 12.78 3.90 -15.55
N THR A 40 11.59 3.78 -16.12
CA THR A 40 10.60 4.87 -16.15
C THR A 40 9.75 4.84 -14.90
N LEU A 41 9.64 5.98 -14.23
CA LEU A 41 8.83 6.14 -13.03
C LEU A 41 7.69 7.13 -13.30
N THR A 42 6.45 6.64 -13.13
CA THR A 42 5.25 7.46 -13.26
C THR A 42 4.51 7.54 -11.95
N ILE A 43 4.18 8.76 -11.53
CA ILE A 43 3.29 9.00 -10.39
C ILE A 43 1.85 9.03 -10.89
N THR A 44 0.94 8.42 -10.12
CA THR A 44 -0.49 8.45 -10.43
C THR A 44 -1.34 8.68 -9.19
N THR A 45 -2.56 9.20 -9.40
CA THR A 45 -3.53 9.40 -8.32
C THR A 45 -4.17 8.09 -7.85
N TRP A 46 -4.35 7.14 -8.77
CA TRP A 46 -4.87 5.81 -8.49
C TRP A 46 -4.37 4.79 -9.52
N ALA A 47 -4.28 3.53 -9.12
CA ALA A 47 -3.96 2.42 -10.00
C ALA A 47 -4.93 1.26 -9.74
N LYS A 48 -5.37 0.56 -10.77
CA LYS A 48 -6.17 -0.66 -10.64
C LYS A 48 -5.31 -1.86 -10.98
N VAL A 49 -5.22 -2.82 -10.09
CA VAL A 49 -4.48 -4.07 -10.29
C VAL A 49 -5.44 -5.22 -10.06
N TYR A 50 -5.59 -6.09 -11.06
CA TYR A 50 -6.55 -7.21 -11.05
C TYR A 50 -7.97 -6.82 -10.62
N GLY A 51 -8.44 -5.64 -11.04
CA GLY A 51 -9.76 -5.15 -10.69
C GLY A 51 -9.84 -4.38 -9.36
N THR A 52 -8.79 -4.40 -8.54
CA THR A 52 -8.76 -3.67 -7.26
C THR A 52 -8.10 -2.31 -7.40
N LYS A 53 -8.81 -1.26 -6.99
CA LYS A 53 -8.31 0.12 -7.04
C LYS A 53 -7.49 0.45 -5.80
N TYR A 54 -6.31 0.99 -6.00
CA TYR A 54 -5.44 1.58 -5.00
C TYR A 54 -5.43 3.10 -5.21
N SER A 55 -5.41 3.87 -4.11
CA SER A 55 -5.44 5.32 -4.17
C SER A 55 -4.83 5.91 -2.89
N ARG A 56 -4.37 7.17 -2.96
CA ARG A 56 -3.98 7.94 -1.78
C ARG A 56 -5.09 7.90 -0.71
N GLY A 57 -4.69 7.73 0.55
CA GLY A 57 -5.56 7.65 1.72
C GLY A 57 -6.11 6.26 2.03
N TYR A 58 -5.97 5.29 1.11
CA TYR A 58 -6.32 3.90 1.39
C TYR A 58 -5.30 3.27 2.34
N VAL A 59 -5.77 2.33 3.15
CA VAL A 59 -4.93 1.56 4.06
C VAL A 59 -4.65 0.19 3.44
N ILE A 60 -3.40 -0.24 3.49
CA ILE A 60 -2.92 -1.54 2.98
C ILE A 60 -2.33 -2.34 4.13
N ILE A 61 -2.35 -3.67 4.01
CA ILE A 61 -1.71 -4.58 4.96
C ILE A 61 -0.38 -5.01 4.36
N VAL A 62 0.71 -4.52 4.95
CA VAL A 62 2.08 -4.73 4.43
C VAL A 62 2.80 -5.89 5.10
N GLY A 63 2.22 -6.44 6.16
CA GLY A 63 2.79 -7.54 6.93
C GLY A 63 1.88 -7.97 8.06
N ILE A 64 2.24 -9.07 8.71
CA ILE A 64 1.63 -9.52 9.96
C ILE A 64 2.76 -9.80 10.94
N ARG A 65 2.61 -9.34 12.19
CA ARG A 65 3.57 -9.62 13.26
C ARG A 65 2.84 -10.10 14.50
N HIS A 66 3.14 -11.31 14.94
CA HIS A 66 2.47 -11.96 16.09
C HIS A 66 0.93 -11.98 15.96
N GLY A 67 0.41 -12.23 14.75
CA GLY A 67 -1.02 -12.21 14.47
C GLY A 67 -1.66 -10.81 14.39
N ILE A 68 -0.87 -9.74 14.50
CA ILE A 68 -1.34 -8.36 14.39
C ILE A 68 -0.95 -7.80 13.01
N PRO A 69 -1.91 -7.29 12.22
CA PRO A 69 -1.61 -6.67 10.94
C PRO A 69 -0.74 -5.42 11.08
N ILE A 70 0.22 -5.28 10.17
CA ILE A 70 0.99 -4.06 9.98
C ILE A 70 0.30 -3.26 8.89
N PHE A 71 -0.23 -2.09 9.26
CA PHE A 71 -0.95 -1.21 8.34
C PHE A 71 -0.05 -0.12 7.77
N GLY A 72 -0.26 0.20 6.50
CA GLY A 72 0.31 1.35 5.82
C GLY A 72 -0.79 2.22 5.21
N GLU A 73 -0.72 3.54 5.37
CA GLU A 73 -1.60 4.46 4.64
C GLU A 73 -0.90 4.98 3.39
N ILE A 74 -1.48 4.72 2.22
CA ILE A 74 -0.94 5.14 0.92
C ILE A 74 -0.88 6.66 0.85
N LYS A 75 0.32 7.20 0.63
CA LYS A 75 0.54 8.62 0.33
C LYS A 75 0.62 8.87 -1.16
N GLN A 76 1.24 7.95 -1.90
CA GLN A 76 1.45 8.08 -3.34
C GLN A 76 1.54 6.71 -4.01
N LEU A 77 1.15 6.66 -5.28
CA LEU A 77 1.31 5.48 -6.14
C LEU A 77 2.32 5.76 -7.23
N LEU A 78 3.13 4.76 -7.48
CA LEU A 78 4.27 4.79 -8.37
C LEU A 78 4.14 3.60 -9.32
N ILE A 79 4.32 3.87 -10.61
CA ILE A 79 4.36 2.85 -11.64
C ILE A 79 5.76 2.83 -12.19
N LEU A 80 6.45 1.73 -11.94
CA LEU A 80 7.78 1.47 -12.46
C LEU A 80 7.64 0.65 -13.75
N ASP A 81 8.29 1.11 -14.83
CA ASP A 81 8.35 0.47 -16.14
C ASP A 81 6.97 0.10 -16.72
N GLY A 82 5.96 0.89 -16.35
CA GLY A 82 4.58 0.75 -16.82
C GLY A 82 3.81 -0.45 -16.26
N ASN A 83 4.45 -1.37 -15.54
CA ASN A 83 3.86 -2.65 -15.12
C ASN A 83 3.95 -2.92 -13.62
N VAL A 84 4.94 -2.39 -12.90
CA VAL A 84 5.09 -2.62 -11.46
C VAL A 84 4.44 -1.50 -10.68
N VAL A 85 3.39 -1.83 -9.91
CA VAL A 85 2.71 -0.88 -9.03
C VAL A 85 3.35 -0.91 -7.65
N MET A 86 3.85 0.24 -7.22
CA MET A 86 4.41 0.45 -5.89
C MET A 86 3.59 1.46 -5.10
N CYS A 87 3.39 1.16 -3.82
CA CYS A 87 2.73 2.05 -2.88
C CYS A 87 3.79 2.69 -1.99
N GLN A 88 3.91 4.02 -2.03
CA GLN A 88 4.56 4.77 -0.97
C GLN A 88 3.54 4.96 0.16
N TYR A 89 3.89 4.57 1.38
CA TYR A 89 2.98 4.60 2.51
C TYR A 89 3.66 5.11 3.79
N THR A 90 2.86 5.63 4.71
CA THR A 90 3.29 5.85 6.10
C THR A 90 2.76 4.71 6.96
N ALA A 91 3.62 4.09 7.76
CA ALA A 91 3.20 3.04 8.67
C ALA A 91 2.22 3.58 9.72
N LEU A 92 1.25 2.76 10.14
CA LEU A 92 0.33 3.06 11.22
C LEU A 92 0.67 2.16 12.41
N SER A 93 0.89 2.77 13.58
CA SER A 93 1.00 2.05 14.84
C SER A 93 -0.38 1.52 15.24
N VAL A 94 -0.47 0.22 15.49
CA VAL A 94 -1.63 -0.38 16.16
C VAL A 94 -1.54 -0.08 17.65
N LEU A 95 -2.61 0.48 18.22
CA LEU A 95 -2.69 0.83 19.64
C LEU A 95 -3.57 -0.15 20.42
N GLU A 96 -4.70 -0.55 19.83
CA GLU A 96 -5.72 -1.36 20.48
C GLU A 96 -6.56 -2.07 19.42
N TYR A 97 -7.07 -3.26 19.75
CA TYR A 97 -8.10 -3.95 18.96
C TYR A 97 -9.47 -3.83 19.63
N ALA A 98 -10.39 -3.14 18.97
CA ALA A 98 -11.78 -3.03 19.38
C ALA A 98 -12.58 -4.20 18.78
N THR A 99 -12.69 -5.28 19.54
CA THR A 99 -13.35 -6.54 19.13
C THR A 99 -14.77 -6.34 18.59
N HIS A 100 -15.59 -5.54 19.28
CA HIS A 100 -16.98 -5.26 18.91
C HIS A 100 -17.13 -4.48 17.59
N LEU A 101 -16.08 -3.82 17.11
CA LEU A 101 -16.06 -3.11 15.83
C LEU A 101 -15.28 -3.86 14.75
N ASN A 102 -14.65 -4.98 15.11
CA ASN A 102 -13.64 -5.65 14.29
C ASN A 102 -12.61 -4.65 13.71
N ALA A 103 -12.12 -3.74 14.56
CA ALA A 103 -11.33 -2.61 14.14
C ALA A 103 -10.11 -2.39 15.02
N TYR A 104 -9.01 -1.95 14.41
CA TYR A 104 -7.83 -1.51 15.12
C TYR A 104 -7.82 -0.01 15.30
N LYS A 105 -7.63 0.46 16.53
CA LYS A 105 -7.26 1.84 16.80
C LYS A 105 -5.82 2.06 16.35
N VAL A 106 -5.59 3.08 15.54
CA VAL A 106 -4.30 3.35 14.92
C VAL A 106 -3.84 4.80 15.10
N ALA A 107 -2.53 4.99 15.06
CA ALA A 107 -1.90 6.32 14.98
C ALA A 107 -0.86 6.36 13.85
N PRO A 108 -0.74 7.48 13.13
CA PRO A 108 0.26 7.60 12.06
C PRO A 108 1.68 7.62 12.64
N ARG A 109 2.60 6.92 11.97
CA ARG A 109 4.05 7.13 12.14
C ARG A 109 4.55 8.13 11.10
N GLN A 110 5.67 8.78 11.42
CA GLN A 110 6.31 9.75 10.53
C GLN A 110 7.12 9.10 9.40
N ASN A 111 7.49 7.83 9.55
CA ASN A 111 8.35 7.14 8.60
C ASN A 111 7.57 6.77 7.33
N VAL A 112 8.18 7.10 6.19
CA VAL A 112 7.72 6.72 4.86
C VAL A 112 8.42 5.43 4.44
N SER A 113 7.69 4.54 3.77
CA SER A 113 8.20 3.27 3.26
C SER A 113 7.51 2.91 1.94
N TYR A 114 8.04 1.89 1.27
CA TYR A 114 7.58 1.46 -0.04
C TYR A 114 7.30 -0.04 -0.04
N VAL A 115 6.27 -0.46 -0.78
CA VAL A 115 5.93 -1.87 -0.98
C VAL A 115 5.37 -2.08 -2.37
N LYS A 116 5.73 -3.18 -3.04
CA LYS A 116 5.07 -3.54 -4.29
C LYS A 116 3.67 -4.04 -4.00
N GLN A 117 2.72 -3.74 -4.88
CA GLN A 117 1.36 -4.27 -4.75
C GLN A 117 1.36 -5.81 -4.69
N SER A 118 2.28 -6.47 -5.40
CA SER A 118 2.44 -7.93 -5.39
C SER A 118 2.96 -8.52 -4.08
N GLU A 119 3.52 -7.70 -3.20
CA GLU A 119 4.11 -8.10 -1.90
C GLU A 119 3.16 -7.83 -0.72
N LEU A 120 1.95 -7.32 -0.99
CA LEU A 120 0.94 -7.12 0.04
C LEU A 120 0.44 -8.45 0.58
N VAL A 121 0.19 -8.49 1.89
CA VAL A 121 -0.47 -9.64 2.55
C VAL A 121 -1.93 -9.74 2.11
N ASP A 122 -2.53 -8.57 1.87
CA ASP A 122 -3.91 -8.45 1.45
C ASP A 122 -4.02 -7.46 0.29
N PHE A 123 -4.62 -7.91 -0.81
CA PHE A 123 -4.82 -7.12 -2.02
C PHE A 123 -6.08 -6.24 -1.97
N HIS A 124 -6.86 -6.26 -0.90
CA HIS A 124 -8.02 -5.38 -0.74
C HIS A 124 -7.68 -4.22 0.20
N PRO A 125 -7.54 -3.00 -0.34
CA PRO A 125 -7.34 -1.84 0.52
C PRO A 125 -8.54 -1.60 1.44
N LEU A 126 -8.21 -1.14 2.64
CA LEU A 126 -9.11 -0.79 3.72
C LEU A 126 -9.30 0.72 3.80
N GLY A 127 -10.37 1.11 4.51
CA GLY A 127 -10.63 2.50 4.87
C GLY A 127 -10.05 2.83 6.25
N LYS A 128 -9.63 4.09 6.42
CA LYS A 128 -9.35 4.67 7.73
C LYS A 128 -10.53 5.57 8.13
N SER A 129 -11.14 5.27 9.27
CA SER A 129 -12.29 5.99 9.80
C SER A 129 -11.89 6.83 11.01
N LYS A 130 -12.45 8.03 11.13
CA LYS A 130 -12.31 8.85 12.34
C LYS A 130 -13.38 8.42 13.34
N GLY A 131 -13.00 8.29 14.61
CA GLY A 131 -13.96 8.02 15.69
C GLY A 131 -14.94 9.18 15.90
N PHE A 132 -16.00 8.91 16.65
CA PHE A 132 -17.02 9.89 17.01
C PHE A 132 -17.13 10.03 18.53
N GLY A 133 -17.70 11.15 19.01
CA GLY A 133 -17.93 11.40 20.43
C GLY A 133 -16.63 11.39 21.25
N CYS A 134 -16.58 10.58 22.31
CA CYS A 134 -15.39 10.42 23.15
C CYS A 134 -14.17 9.84 22.41
N PHE A 135 -14.35 9.32 21.19
CA PHE A 135 -13.27 8.83 20.34
C PHE A 135 -12.94 9.77 19.16
N ALA A 136 -13.42 11.01 19.15
CA ALA A 136 -13.22 11.96 18.04
C ALA A 136 -11.76 12.20 17.66
N ASN A 137 -10.82 12.00 18.59
CA ASN A 137 -9.38 12.16 18.36
C ASN A 137 -8.67 10.87 17.92
N HIS A 138 -9.42 9.80 17.68
CA HIS A 138 -8.87 8.49 17.31
C HIS A 138 -9.20 8.12 15.87
N PHE A 139 -8.28 7.36 15.26
CA PHE A 139 -8.49 6.75 13.96
C PHE A 139 -8.59 5.24 14.10
N PHE A 140 -9.42 4.64 13.26
CA PHE A 140 -9.67 3.22 13.25
C PHE A 140 -9.52 2.65 11.83
N VAL A 141 -9.00 1.43 11.75
CA VAL A 141 -9.00 0.62 10.52
C VAL A 141 -9.93 -0.55 10.78
N VAL A 142 -11.04 -0.58 10.05
CA VAL A 142 -12.05 -1.66 10.16
C VAL A 142 -11.66 -2.78 9.22
N LEU A 143 -11.57 -4.00 9.74
CA LEU A 143 -11.32 -5.18 8.94
C LEU A 143 -12.63 -5.62 8.25
N LYS A 144 -12.58 -5.91 6.95
CA LYS A 144 -13.74 -6.40 6.19
C LYS A 144 -14.03 -7.88 6.41
N TYR A 145 -13.01 -8.65 6.76
CA TYR A 145 -13.06 -10.07 7.06
C TYR A 145 -12.02 -10.38 8.12
N ARG A 146 -12.07 -11.59 8.70
CA ARG A 146 -10.94 -12.06 9.49
C ARG A 146 -9.76 -12.17 8.53
N VAL A 147 -8.74 -11.36 8.77
CA VAL A 147 -7.43 -11.58 8.16
C VAL A 147 -6.90 -12.80 8.89
N ASP A 148 -7.23 -14.00 8.39
CA ASP A 148 -6.87 -15.25 9.02
C ASP A 148 -5.34 -15.32 9.06
N CYS A 149 -4.80 -15.17 10.27
CA CYS A 149 -3.36 -15.17 10.55
C CYS A 149 -2.76 -16.58 10.57
N MET A 150 -3.41 -17.54 9.89
CA MET A 150 -2.98 -18.93 9.82
C MET A 150 -2.02 -19.06 8.64
N GLN A 151 -0.75 -18.73 8.88
CA GLN A 151 0.37 -19.34 8.17
C GLN A 151 1.06 -20.32 9.13
#